data_AF-A0A1R2BZF0-F1
#
_entry.id   AF-A0A1R2BZF0-F1
#
_cell.length_a   1.000
_cell.length_b   1.000
_cell.length_c   1.000
_cell.angle_alpha   90.00
_cell.angle_beta   90.00
_cell.angle_gamma   90.00
#
_symmetry.space_group_name_H-M   'P 1'
#
loop_
_entity.id
_entity.type
_entity.pdbx_description
1 polymer ?
#
loop_
_entity_poly.entity_id
_entity_poly.type
_entity_poly.pdbx_seq_one_letter_code
_entity_poly.pdbx_strand_id
1 'polypeptide(L)'
;MEENTFINFEEGRKFLANEHLFFLKRFYEIDLQASKKSVLIAFEKKDWNELKRCAHSLKGTSSYIGAQTCRKLSENLQLICAESSISEEKITDSTNQLVQHLDGLYRYLRHYFNPVEIVVPSRTKSDYKIESPLTDDLKEELPTLTIKKLVPPVPRVTIIESAHVYDDDDEIDAYEELNKQWRCVIV
;
A
#
# COMPACT_ATOMS: atom_id res chain seq x y z
N MET A 1 14.61 -14.90 17.29
CA MET A 1 13.51 -15.25 16.37
C MET A 1 13.02 -13.94 15.79
N GLU A 2 13.47 -13.57 14.60
CA GLU A 2 12.88 -12.42 13.90
C GLU A 2 11.48 -12.84 13.49
N GLU A 3 10.45 -12.21 14.07
CA GLU A 3 9.12 -12.28 13.49
C GLU A 3 9.23 -11.72 12.07
N ASN A 4 9.21 -12.60 11.07
CA ASN A 4 9.14 -12.28 9.65
C ASN A 4 7.81 -11.58 9.36
N THR A 5 7.70 -10.34 9.81
CA THR A 5 6.58 -9.46 9.59
C THR A 5 6.78 -8.79 8.24
N PHE A 6 5.81 -8.98 7.35
CA PHE A 6 5.80 -8.32 6.04
C PHE A 6 5.77 -6.80 6.14
N ILE A 7 5.25 -6.28 7.26
CA ILE A 7 5.10 -4.85 7.54
C ILE A 7 5.73 -4.53 8.89
N ASN A 8 6.68 -3.59 8.90
CA ASN A 8 7.14 -2.93 10.10
C ASN A 8 6.23 -1.72 10.39
N PHE A 9 5.26 -1.92 11.29
CA PHE A 9 4.28 -0.88 11.63
C PHE A 9 4.89 0.30 12.37
N GLU A 10 5.96 0.10 13.13
CA GLU A 10 6.65 1.21 13.79
C GLU A 10 7.27 2.13 12.75
N GLU A 11 7.99 1.56 11.78
CA GLU A 11 8.62 2.30 10.70
C GLU A 11 7.58 3.02 9.82
N GLY A 12 6.50 2.34 9.43
CA GLY A 12 5.44 2.97 8.65
C GLY A 12 4.75 4.14 9.39
N ARG A 13 4.58 4.04 10.71
CA ARG A 13 4.06 5.14 11.53
C ARG A 13 5.03 6.30 11.69
N LYS A 14 6.35 6.12 11.52
CA LYS A 14 7.28 7.27 11.49
C LYS A 14 7.00 8.19 10.31
N PHE A 15 6.61 7.63 9.16
CA PHE A 15 6.33 8.40 7.96
C PHE A 15 4.88 8.90 7.89
N LEU A 16 3.92 8.06 8.28
CA LEU A 16 2.49 8.31 8.06
C LEU A 16 1.69 8.56 9.35
N ALA A 17 2.35 8.52 10.51
CA ALA A 17 1.74 8.72 11.83
C ALA A 17 0.43 7.91 11.97
N ASN A 18 -0.66 8.58 12.33
CA ASN A 18 -1.97 7.97 12.54
C ASN A 18 -2.66 7.51 11.25
N GLU A 19 -2.16 7.92 10.08
CA GLU A 19 -2.73 7.55 8.78
C GLU A 19 -2.14 6.26 8.21
N HIS A 20 -1.12 5.67 8.86
CA HIS A 20 -0.42 4.48 8.35
C HIS A 20 -1.37 3.34 7.95
N LEU A 21 -2.37 3.03 8.78
CA LEU A 21 -3.35 1.97 8.47
C LEU A 21 -4.21 2.29 7.25
N PHE A 22 -4.58 3.56 7.05
CA PHE A 22 -5.34 3.99 5.89
C PHE A 22 -4.55 3.79 4.60
N PHE A 23 -3.29 4.23 4.59
CA PHE A 23 -2.40 4.04 3.45
C PHE A 23 -2.07 2.56 3.21
N LEU A 24 -1.87 1.77 4.27
CA LEU A 24 -1.64 0.33 4.15
C LEU A 24 -2.86 -0.39 3.55
N LYS A 25 -4.07 0.01 3.93
CA LYS A 25 -5.32 -0.54 3.36
C LYS A 25 -5.49 -0.15 1.90
N ARG A 26 -5.25 1.12 1.54
CA ARG A 26 -5.24 1.57 0.14
C ARG A 26 -4.23 0.80 -0.70
N PHE A 27 -3.01 0.64 -0.20
CA PHE A 27 -1.97 -0.12 -0.87
C PHE A 27 -2.41 -1.56 -1.12
N TYR A 28 -3.01 -2.21 -0.11
CA TYR A 28 -3.56 -3.56 -0.25
C TYR A 28 -4.69 -3.65 -1.31
N GLU A 29 -5.66 -2.75 -1.25
CA GLU A 29 -6.88 -2.83 -2.07
C GLU A 29 -6.67 -2.39 -3.52
N ILE A 30 -5.74 -1.47 -3.77
CA ILE A 30 -5.58 -0.81 -5.06
C ILE A 30 -4.18 -1.07 -5.62
N ASP A 31 -3.15 -0.62 -4.90
CA ASP A 31 -1.84 -0.42 -5.51
C ASP A 31 -1.07 -1.73 -5.67
N LEU A 32 -1.13 -2.65 -4.71
CA LEU A 32 -0.28 -3.85 -4.66
C LEU A 32 -0.45 -4.75 -5.89
N GLN A 33 -1.69 -5.07 -6.26
CA GLN A 33 -1.96 -5.91 -7.44
C GLN A 33 -1.73 -5.14 -8.75
N ALA A 34 -2.01 -3.84 -8.77
CA ALA A 34 -1.72 -2.99 -9.92
C ALA A 34 -0.21 -2.93 -10.20
N SER A 35 0.60 -2.66 -9.18
CA SER A 35 2.07 -2.64 -9.27
C SER A 35 2.62 -4.01 -9.69
N LYS A 36 2.13 -5.11 -9.10
CA LYS A 36 2.52 -6.47 -9.51
C LYS A 36 2.27 -6.69 -11.00
N LYS A 37 1.09 -6.31 -11.49
CA LYS A 37 0.72 -6.44 -12.89
C LYS A 37 1.63 -5.59 -13.80
N SER A 38 1.93 -4.35 -13.43
CA SER A 38 2.83 -3.49 -14.20
C SER A 38 4.24 -4.06 -14.30
N VAL A 39 4.79 -4.59 -13.20
CA VAL A 39 6.10 -5.27 -13.17
C VAL A 39 6.11 -6.46 -14.14
N LEU A 40 5.10 -7.33 -14.09
CA LEU A 40 5.01 -8.50 -14.97
C LEU A 40 4.89 -8.10 -16.45
N ILE A 41 4.06 -7.12 -16.78
CA ILE A 41 3.90 -6.65 -18.15
C ILE A 41 5.20 -6.05 -18.70
N ALA A 42 5.90 -5.23 -17.92
CA ALA A 42 7.17 -4.66 -18.33
C ALA A 42 8.23 -5.75 -18.55
N PHE A 43 8.28 -6.73 -17.65
CA PHE A 43 9.18 -7.88 -17.76
C PHE A 43 8.88 -8.75 -18.99
N GLU A 44 7.62 -9.12 -19.23
CA GLU A 44 7.19 -9.92 -20.39
C GLU A 44 7.53 -9.24 -21.72
N LYS A 45 7.42 -7.90 -21.77
CA LYS A 45 7.78 -7.09 -22.94
C LYS A 45 9.28 -6.86 -23.11
N LYS A 46 10.10 -7.31 -22.14
CA LYS A 46 11.53 -7.00 -22.04
C LYS A 46 11.83 -5.50 -22.03
N ASP A 47 10.92 -4.70 -21.49
CA ASP A 47 11.09 -3.26 -21.35
C ASP A 47 11.77 -2.96 -20.02
N TRP A 48 13.11 -2.98 -20.04
CA TRP A 48 13.92 -2.80 -18.83
C TRP A 48 13.84 -1.39 -18.25
N ASN A 49 13.57 -0.39 -19.08
CA ASN A 49 13.37 0.98 -18.62
C ASN A 49 12.06 1.09 -17.85
N GLU A 50 10.97 0.53 -18.38
CA GLU A 50 9.69 0.52 -17.67
C GLU A 50 9.73 -0.36 -16.42
N LEU A 51 10.42 -1.50 -16.48
CA LEU A 51 10.63 -2.38 -15.32
C LEU A 51 11.38 -1.64 -14.20
N LYS A 52 12.44 -0.90 -14.55
CA LYS A 52 13.18 -0.02 -13.63
C LYS A 52 12.26 1.01 -12.98
N ARG A 53 11.39 1.66 -13.76
CA ARG A 53 10.42 2.66 -13.26
C ARG A 53 9.40 2.04 -12.31
N CYS A 54 8.83 0.90 -12.68
CA CYS A 54 7.90 0.15 -11.83
C CYS A 54 8.55 -0.22 -10.49
N ALA A 55 9.78 -0.74 -10.52
CA ALA A 55 10.55 -1.10 -9.33
C ALA A 55 10.85 0.14 -8.47
N HIS A 56 11.25 1.26 -9.08
CA HIS A 56 11.47 2.51 -8.36
C HIS A 56 10.22 3.03 -7.63
N SER A 57 9.07 3.05 -8.32
CA SER A 57 7.81 3.46 -7.72
C SER A 57 7.44 2.57 -6.53
N LEU A 58 7.55 1.25 -6.70
CA LEU A 58 7.26 0.29 -5.65
C LEU A 58 8.23 0.41 -4.45
N LYS A 59 9.50 0.74 -4.69
CA LYS A 59 10.48 1.06 -3.64
C LYS A 59 10.00 2.22 -2.78
N GLY A 60 9.55 3.32 -3.40
CA GLY A 60 9.01 4.48 -2.69
C GLY A 60 7.82 4.11 -1.81
N THR A 61 6.78 3.54 -2.42
CA THR A 61 5.54 3.16 -1.71
C THR A 61 5.79 2.18 -0.58
N SER A 62 6.59 1.13 -0.83
CA SER A 62 6.92 0.12 0.19
C SER A 62 7.72 0.68 1.36
N SER A 63 8.54 1.71 1.13
CA SER A 63 9.25 2.44 2.19
C SER A 63 8.27 3.13 3.15
N TYR A 64 7.31 3.89 2.62
CA TYR A 64 6.34 4.64 3.42
C TYR A 64 5.43 3.75 4.27
N ILE A 65 5.03 2.59 3.75
CA ILE A 65 4.14 1.68 4.47
C ILE A 65 4.88 0.71 5.40
N GLY A 66 6.21 0.76 5.47
CA GLY A 66 7.03 -0.12 6.31
C GLY A 66 7.24 -1.53 5.76
N ALA A 67 7.02 -1.76 4.46
CA ALA A 67 7.25 -3.05 3.79
C ALA A 67 8.73 -3.21 3.39
N GLN A 68 9.62 -3.34 4.38
CA GLN A 68 11.08 -3.23 4.20
C GLN A 68 11.66 -4.24 3.19
N THR A 69 11.19 -5.48 3.21
CA THR A 69 11.65 -6.51 2.26
C THR A 69 11.22 -6.19 0.83
N CYS A 70 9.98 -5.74 0.65
CA CYS A 70 9.47 -5.26 -0.64
C CYS A 70 10.32 -4.10 -1.16
N ARG A 71 10.67 -3.15 -0.29
CA ARG A 71 11.57 -2.04 -0.63
C ARG A 71 12.93 -2.51 -1.13
N LYS A 72 13.59 -3.40 -0.38
CA LYS A 72 14.92 -3.93 -0.72
C LYS A 72 14.89 -4.70 -2.05
N LEU A 73 13.88 -5.54 -2.27
CA LEU A 73 13.73 -6.28 -3.53
C LEU A 73 13.48 -5.35 -4.72
N SER A 74 12.65 -4.32 -4.52
CA SER A 74 12.36 -3.31 -5.54
C SER A 74 13.60 -2.47 -5.88
N GLU A 75 14.37 -2.07 -4.88
CA GLU A 75 15.64 -1.36 -5.05
C GLU A 75 16.65 -2.22 -5.81
N ASN A 76 16.79 -3.50 -5.45
CA ASN A 76 17.69 -4.41 -6.15
C ASN A 76 17.31 -4.56 -7.64
N LEU A 77 16.02 -4.76 -7.92
CA LEU A 77 15.53 -4.82 -9.31
C LEU A 77 15.78 -3.51 -10.06
N GLN A 78 15.56 -2.36 -9.41
CA GLN A 78 15.84 -1.05 -9.99
C GLN A 78 17.31 -0.93 -10.41
N LEU A 79 18.24 -1.31 -9.52
CA LEU A 79 19.68 -1.22 -9.77
C LEU A 79 20.13 -2.17 -10.88
N ILE A 80 19.67 -3.42 -10.85
CA ILE A 80 19.94 -4.43 -11.88
C ILE A 80 19.48 -3.94 -13.27
N CYS A 81 18.29 -3.35 -13.36
CA CYS A 81 17.80 -2.80 -14.63
C CYS A 81 18.53 -1.53 -15.10
N ALA A 82 19.30 -0.86 -14.23
CA ALA A 82 20.10 0.31 -14.58
C ALA A 82 21.50 -0.06 -15.11
N GLU A 83 21.96 -1.29 -14.92
CA GLU A 83 23.28 -1.74 -15.36
C GLU A 83 23.31 -2.01 -16.87
N SER A 84 24.26 -1.38 -17.58
CA SER A 84 24.39 -1.48 -19.05
C SER A 84 24.83 -2.85 -19.56
N SER A 85 25.38 -3.73 -18.71
CA SER A 85 25.92 -5.05 -19.08
C SER A 85 25.28 -6.20 -18.30
N ILE A 86 23.97 -6.12 -18.07
CA ILE A 86 23.23 -7.08 -17.26
C ILE A 86 22.86 -8.36 -18.02
N SER A 87 22.86 -9.51 -17.32
CA SER A 87 22.31 -10.77 -17.82
C SER A 87 20.79 -10.79 -17.62
N GLU A 88 20.04 -11.20 -18.64
CA GLU A 88 18.58 -11.39 -18.57
C GLU A 88 18.18 -12.38 -17.45
N GLU A 89 19.06 -13.34 -17.13
CA GLU A 89 18.88 -14.29 -16.02
C GLU A 89 18.80 -13.57 -14.66
N LYS A 90 19.67 -12.58 -14.41
CA LYS A 90 19.64 -11.80 -13.16
C LYS A 90 18.37 -10.97 -13.03
N ILE A 91 17.91 -10.35 -14.13
CA ILE A 91 16.64 -9.62 -14.15
C ILE A 91 15.49 -10.58 -13.83
N THR A 92 15.50 -11.76 -14.45
CA THR A 92 14.48 -12.79 -14.27
C THR A 92 14.41 -13.23 -12.80
N ASP A 93 15.55 -13.56 -12.20
CA ASP A 93 15.61 -14.00 -10.80
C ASP A 93 15.14 -12.91 -9.83
N SER A 94 15.59 -11.66 -10.03
CA SER A 94 15.20 -10.53 -9.19
C SER A 94 13.70 -10.21 -9.33
N THR A 95 13.17 -10.26 -10.56
CA THR A 95 11.74 -10.07 -10.82
C THR A 95 10.91 -11.16 -10.16
N ASN A 96 11.31 -12.43 -10.29
CA ASN A 96 10.62 -13.55 -9.66
C ASN A 96 10.59 -13.45 -8.13
N GLN A 97 11.71 -13.07 -7.52
CA GLN A 97 11.79 -12.86 -6.07
C GLN A 97 10.84 -11.74 -5.61
N LEU A 98 10.82 -10.61 -6.33
CA LEU A 98 9.91 -9.50 -6.03
C LEU A 98 8.45 -9.94 -6.16
N VAL A 99 8.09 -10.58 -7.28
CA VAL A 99 6.71 -11.04 -7.54
C VAL A 99 6.24 -12.04 -6.49
N GLN A 100 7.09 -13.02 -6.12
CA GLN A 100 6.79 -13.98 -5.07
C GLN A 100 6.58 -13.29 -3.72
N HIS A 101 7.38 -12.27 -3.41
CA HIS A 101 7.21 -11.48 -2.20
C HIS A 101 5.90 -10.70 -2.20
N LEU A 102 5.51 -10.08 -3.34
CA LEU A 102 4.24 -9.37 -3.47
C LEU A 102 3.03 -10.29 -3.26
N ASP A 103 3.11 -11.54 -3.72
CA ASP A 103 2.08 -12.56 -3.44
C ASP A 103 2.01 -12.98 -1.98
N GLY A 104 3.16 -13.06 -1.30
CA GLY A 104 3.21 -13.24 0.15
C GLY A 104 2.57 -12.07 0.89
N LEU A 105 2.95 -10.84 0.52
CA LEU A 105 2.46 -9.60 1.12
C LEU A 105 0.95 -9.44 0.93
N TYR A 106 0.43 -9.76 -0.25
CA TYR A 106 -1.00 -9.73 -0.52
C TYR A 106 -1.76 -10.70 0.38
N ARG A 107 -1.27 -11.94 0.54
CA ARG A 107 -1.89 -12.94 1.42
C ARG A 107 -1.88 -12.49 2.88
N TYR A 108 -0.77 -11.90 3.32
CA TYR A 108 -0.63 -11.33 4.66
C TYR A 108 -1.65 -10.20 4.89
N LEU A 109 -1.69 -9.19 4.01
CA LEU A 109 -2.59 -8.04 4.15
C LEU A 109 -4.06 -8.43 4.03
N ARG A 110 -4.37 -9.42 3.18
CA ARG A 110 -5.72 -9.98 3.09
C ARG A 110 -6.19 -10.56 4.43
N HIS A 111 -5.34 -11.33 5.12
CA HIS A 111 -5.69 -11.86 6.44
C HIS A 111 -5.76 -10.77 7.51
N TYR A 112 -4.86 -9.78 7.41
CA TYR A 112 -4.82 -8.66 8.35
C TYR A 112 -6.10 -7.80 8.30
N PHE A 113 -6.57 -7.45 7.10
CA PHE A 113 -7.75 -6.61 6.93
C PHE A 113 -9.07 -7.38 6.87
N ASN A 114 -9.04 -8.67 6.54
CA ASN A 114 -10.22 -9.54 6.51
C ASN A 114 -9.96 -10.81 7.33
N PRO A 115 -9.85 -10.71 8.67
CA PRO A 115 -9.80 -11.90 9.50
C PRO A 115 -11.10 -12.68 9.27
N VAL A 116 -10.99 -13.92 8.81
CA VAL A 116 -12.15 -14.82 8.72
C VAL A 116 -12.72 -14.95 10.12
N GLU A 117 -13.94 -14.44 10.34
CA GLU A 117 -14.68 -14.71 11.56
C GLU A 117 -14.84 -16.23 11.69
N ILE A 118 -14.15 -16.81 12.67
CA ILE A 118 -14.46 -18.15 13.12
C ILE A 118 -15.90 -18.09 13.63
N VAL A 119 -16.82 -18.71 12.89
CA VAL A 119 -18.21 -18.94 13.30
C VAL A 119 -18.15 -19.65 14.64
N VAL A 120 -18.34 -18.89 15.73
CA VAL A 120 -18.59 -19.47 17.05
C VAL A 120 -19.92 -20.20 16.93
N PRO A 121 -20.00 -21.52 17.19
CA PRO A 121 -21.27 -22.21 17.23
C PRO A 121 -22.16 -21.47 18.24
N SER A 122 -23.32 -21.02 17.79
CA SER A 122 -24.31 -20.38 18.63
C SER A 122 -24.56 -21.27 19.86
N ARG A 123 -24.15 -20.78 21.03
CA ARG A 123 -24.46 -21.45 22.29
C ARG A 123 -25.98 -21.57 22.37
N THR A 124 -26.42 -22.81 22.47
CA THR A 124 -27.79 -23.22 22.72
C THR A 124 -28.38 -22.39 23.85
N LYS A 125 -29.58 -21.84 23.62
CA LYS A 125 -30.40 -21.18 24.63
C LYS A 125 -30.48 -22.06 25.88
N SER A 126 -29.96 -21.57 27.00
CA SER A 126 -30.36 -22.04 28.32
C SER A 126 -30.93 -20.85 29.06
N ASP A 127 -32.23 -20.93 29.30
CA ASP A 127 -33.00 -19.99 30.08
C ASP A 127 -32.51 -19.95 31.52
N TYR A 128 -32.04 -18.78 31.96
CA TYR A 128 -32.07 -18.41 33.37
C TYR A 128 -32.40 -16.93 33.49
N LYS A 129 -33.65 -16.68 33.89
CA LYS A 129 -34.11 -15.44 34.52
C LYS A 129 -33.28 -15.21 35.79
N ILE A 130 -32.60 -14.08 35.87
CA ILE A 130 -32.27 -13.45 37.16
C ILE A 130 -32.54 -11.95 37.01
N GLU A 131 -33.36 -11.45 37.92
CA GLU A 131 -33.84 -10.08 38.03
C GLU A 131 -32.72 -9.09 38.41
N SER A 132 -32.87 -7.84 37.96
CA SER A 132 -32.01 -6.68 38.27
C SER A 132 -32.17 -6.25 39.74
N PRO A 133 -31.20 -5.52 40.33
CA PRO A 133 -31.34 -4.05 40.35
C PRO A 133 -30.03 -3.21 40.35
N LEU A 134 -30.11 -1.99 39.78
CA LEU A 134 -29.52 -0.66 40.17
C LEU A 134 -28.01 -0.62 40.58
N THR A 135 -27.11 0.28 40.15
CA THR A 135 -27.14 1.71 39.77
C THR A 135 -25.76 2.16 39.22
N ASP A 136 -25.73 3.37 38.64
CA ASP A 136 -24.64 4.36 38.56
C ASP A 136 -23.70 4.42 37.33
N ASP A 137 -24.01 5.46 36.52
CA ASP A 137 -23.12 6.48 35.94
C ASP A 137 -21.79 6.06 35.30
N LEU A 138 -21.83 5.86 33.97
CA LEU A 138 -20.71 6.15 33.09
C LEU A 138 -21.21 6.96 31.89
N LYS A 139 -20.85 8.24 31.87
CA LYS A 139 -20.96 9.10 30.68
C LYS A 139 -20.01 8.57 29.61
N GLU A 140 -20.54 7.82 28.65
CA GLU A 140 -19.86 7.56 27.38
C GLU A 140 -19.87 8.84 26.54
N GLU A 141 -18.73 9.52 26.47
CA GLU A 141 -18.46 10.46 25.37
C GLU A 141 -18.22 9.63 24.10
N LEU A 142 -19.28 9.48 23.30
CA LEU A 142 -19.20 8.99 21.93
C LEU A 142 -18.30 9.93 21.12
N PRO A 143 -17.16 9.47 20.56
CA PRO A 143 -16.43 10.27 19.59
C PRO A 143 -17.31 10.43 18.35
N THR A 144 -17.66 11.67 18.02
CA THR A 144 -18.36 12.03 16.79
C THR A 144 -17.49 11.68 15.59
N LEU A 145 -17.75 10.51 15.01
CA LEU A 145 -17.15 10.06 13.76
C LEU A 145 -17.52 11.05 12.65
N THR A 146 -16.65 12.02 12.40
CA THR A 146 -16.74 12.90 11.23
C THR A 146 -16.34 12.07 10.02
N ILE A 147 -17.31 11.76 9.16
CA ILE A 147 -17.11 10.92 7.98
C ILE A 147 -16.39 11.76 6.92
N LYS A 148 -15.07 11.60 6.82
CA LYS A 148 -14.27 12.20 5.76
C LYS A 148 -14.53 11.44 4.45
N LYS A 149 -15.25 12.07 3.52
CA LYS A 149 -15.54 11.49 2.20
C LYS A 149 -14.56 12.04 1.17
N LEU A 150 -13.85 11.15 0.46
CA LEU A 150 -13.02 11.52 -0.67
C LEU A 150 -13.91 11.80 -1.89
N VAL A 151 -13.68 12.93 -2.54
CA VAL A 151 -14.35 13.31 -3.78
C VAL A 151 -13.29 13.36 -4.89
N PRO A 152 -13.46 12.60 -6.00
CA PRO A 152 -12.53 12.68 -7.11
C PRO A 152 -12.58 14.06 -7.78
N PRO A 153 -11.44 14.57 -8.30
CA PRO A 153 -11.40 15.87 -8.96
C PRO A 153 -12.20 15.84 -10.27
N VAL A 154 -12.92 16.93 -10.54
CA VAL A 154 -13.61 17.16 -11.82
C VAL A 154 -12.54 17.41 -12.89
N PRO A 155 -12.51 16.67 -14.01
CA PRO A 155 -11.49 16.84 -15.02
C PRO A 155 -11.63 18.21 -15.69
N ARG A 156 -10.66 19.10 -15.45
CA ARG A 156 -10.46 20.30 -16.28
C ARG A 156 -9.47 19.93 -17.37
N VAL A 157 -9.98 19.72 -18.57
CA VAL A 157 -9.16 19.58 -19.76
C VAL A 157 -8.55 20.95 -20.05
N THR A 158 -7.24 21.07 -19.85
CA THR A 158 -6.44 22.15 -20.41
C THR A 158 -5.32 21.51 -21.22
N ILE A 159 -5.47 21.60 -22.53
CA ILE A 159 -4.43 21.28 -23.51
C ILE A 159 -3.36 22.37 -23.38
N ILE A 160 -2.14 22.01 -22.99
CA ILE A 160 -0.97 22.86 -23.17
C ILE A 160 0.12 21.98 -23.78
N GLU A 161 0.37 22.22 -25.07
CA GLU A 161 1.60 21.82 -25.75
C GLU A 161 2.75 22.65 -25.16
N SER A 162 3.78 22.01 -24.62
CA SER A 162 5.09 22.64 -24.42
C SER A 162 6.16 21.56 -24.35
N ALA A 163 6.98 21.53 -25.40
CA ALA A 163 8.22 20.77 -25.44
C ALA A 163 9.24 21.47 -24.52
N HIS A 164 9.57 20.84 -23.40
CA HIS A 164 10.72 21.21 -22.60
C HIS A 164 11.59 19.98 -22.35
N VAL A 165 12.86 20.12 -22.76
CA VAL A 165 13.97 19.24 -22.42
C VAL A 165 14.25 19.46 -20.93
N TYR A 166 14.11 18.41 -20.13
CA TYR A 166 14.47 18.42 -18.70
C TYR A 166 15.74 17.59 -18.50
N ASP A 167 16.70 18.20 -17.81
CA ASP A 167 17.86 17.53 -17.24
C ASP A 167 17.41 16.56 -16.13
N ASP A 168 18.11 15.44 -16.01
CA ASP A 168 17.75 14.20 -15.29
C ASP A 168 17.69 14.31 -13.74
N ASP A 169 17.67 15.51 -13.16
CA ASP A 169 17.74 15.73 -11.70
C ASP A 169 16.50 16.44 -11.10
N ASP A 170 15.52 16.87 -11.92
CA ASP A 170 14.23 17.36 -11.40
C ASP A 170 13.29 16.17 -11.12
N GLU A 171 13.50 15.55 -9.97
CA GLU A 171 12.65 14.53 -9.35
C GLU A 171 11.21 15.05 -9.22
N ILE A 172 10.36 14.78 -10.22
CA ILE A 172 8.91 14.96 -10.10
C ILE A 172 8.42 13.93 -9.09
N ASP A 173 8.19 14.36 -7.85
CA ASP A 173 7.47 13.60 -6.85
C ASP A 173 6.00 13.47 -7.28
N ALA A 174 5.72 12.41 -8.05
CA ALA A 174 4.39 12.08 -8.53
C ALA A 174 3.38 11.91 -7.37
N TYR A 175 3.84 11.65 -6.13
CA TYR A 175 2.98 11.61 -4.96
C TYR A 175 2.64 13.00 -4.42
N GLU A 176 3.55 13.97 -4.47
CA GLU A 176 3.23 15.36 -4.14
C GLU A 176 2.21 15.94 -5.13
N GLU A 177 2.37 15.64 -6.42
CA GLU A 177 1.46 16.12 -7.48
C GLU A 177 0.08 15.45 -7.42
N LEU A 178 0.01 14.14 -7.13
CA LEU A 178 -1.28 13.48 -6.88
C LEU A 178 -1.93 14.01 -5.60
N ASN A 179 -1.19 14.21 -4.51
CA ASN A 179 -1.77 14.70 -3.25
C ASN A 179 -2.32 16.13 -3.36
N LYS A 180 -1.78 16.98 -4.24
CA LYS A 180 -2.33 18.32 -4.53
C LYS A 180 -3.75 18.29 -5.11
N GLN A 181 -4.16 17.18 -5.73
CA GLN A 181 -5.45 17.06 -6.42
C GLN A 181 -6.59 16.50 -5.55
N TRP A 182 -6.27 15.84 -4.43
CA TRP A 182 -7.27 15.22 -3.56
C TRP A 182 -7.54 16.11 -2.34
N ARG A 183 -8.74 16.69 -2.26
CA ARG A 183 -9.18 17.46 -1.09
C ARG A 183 -9.96 16.56 -0.15
N CYS A 184 -9.53 16.51 1.10
CA CYS A 184 -10.32 15.92 2.19
C CYS A 184 -11.44 16.91 2.55
N VAL A 185 -12.69 16.53 2.33
CA VAL A 185 -13.85 17.30 2.78
C VAL A 185 -14.37 16.64 4.05
N ILE A 186 -14.42 17.42 5.13
CA ILE A 186 -15.09 17.04 6.37
C ILE A 186 -16.59 17.23 6.09
N VAL A 187 -17.37 16.16 6.19
CA VAL A 187 -18.84 16.18 6.08
C VAL A 187 -19.45 15.98 7.45
#